data_AF-A0A3D8Y669-F1
#
_entry.id   AF-A0A3D8Y669-F1
#
_cell.length_a   1.000
_cell.length_b   1.000
_cell.length_c   1.000
_cell.angle_alpha   90.00
_cell.angle_beta   90.00
_cell.angle_gamma   90.00
#
_symmetry.space_group_name_H-M   'P 1'
#
loop_
_entity.id
_entity.type
_entity.pdbx_description
1 polymer ?
#
loop_
_entity_poly.entity_id
_entity_poly.type
_entity_poly.pdbx_seq_one_letter_code
_entity_poly.pdbx_strand_id
1 'polypeptide(L)'
;MKSIYFILFILLLTIYSCKDKNPQAECGCESPVVKVHENVSASYLGENRLLVRHVVGGDMLMEELYTLCASTDTLTVTPEILYPDYVVSGSERNGCSSDFLSKPPTQYFELTSIKKIP
;
A
#
# COMPACT_ATOMS: atom_id res chain seq x y z
N MET A 1 -56.28 14.93 5.34
CA MET A 1 -55.66 13.59 5.55
C MET A 1 -54.83 13.09 4.35
N LYS A 2 -54.33 13.96 3.44
CA LYS A 2 -53.50 13.54 2.29
C LYS A 2 -52.01 13.91 2.40
N SER A 3 -51.63 14.86 3.26
CA SER A 3 -50.22 15.31 3.39
C SER A 3 -49.32 14.41 4.24
N ILE A 4 -49.86 13.55 5.10
CA ILE A 4 -49.06 12.72 6.02
C ILE A 4 -48.36 11.59 5.26
N TYR A 5 -48.99 11.05 4.21
CA TYR A 5 -48.40 10.00 3.36
C TYR A 5 -47.21 10.50 2.53
N PHE A 6 -47.18 11.79 2.19
CA PHE A 6 -46.10 12.38 1.39
C PHE A 6 -44.80 12.52 2.18
N ILE A 7 -44.91 12.85 3.49
CA ILE A 7 -43.75 12.96 4.39
C ILE A 7 -43.14 11.58 4.67
N LEU A 8 -43.98 10.55 4.82
CA LEU A 8 -43.51 9.17 5.02
C LEU A 8 -42.73 8.63 3.82
N PHE A 9 -43.11 9.02 2.60
CA PHE A 9 -42.47 8.57 1.37
C PHE A 9 -41.08 9.21 1.17
N ILE A 10 -40.90 10.47 1.58
CA ILE A 10 -39.60 11.16 1.54
C ILE A 10 -38.63 10.56 2.56
N LEU A 11 -39.14 10.13 3.72
CA LEU A 11 -38.34 9.48 4.77
C LEU A 11 -37.88 8.06 4.39
N LEU A 12 -38.63 7.34 3.55
CA LEU A 12 -38.22 6.03 3.02
C LEU A 12 -37.12 6.13 1.95
N LEU A 13 -37.06 7.23 1.20
CA LEU A 13 -36.05 7.44 0.14
C LEU A 13 -34.67 7.82 0.69
N THR A 14 -34.57 8.38 1.90
CA THR A 14 -33.27 8.73 2.50
C THR A 14 -32.54 7.53 3.11
N ILE A 15 -33.26 6.45 3.46
CA ILE A 15 -32.68 5.23 4.05
C ILE A 15 -32.00 4.37 2.97
N TYR A 16 -32.45 4.46 1.71
CA TYR A 16 -31.87 3.71 0.58
C TYR A 16 -30.63 4.35 -0.04
N SER A 17 -30.21 5.54 0.42
CA SER A 17 -29.01 6.22 -0.08
C SER A 17 -27.75 5.97 0.77
N CYS A 18 -27.79 5.04 1.73
CA CYS A 18 -26.57 4.37 2.16
C CYS A 18 -26.14 3.42 1.05
N LYS A 19 -25.49 3.97 0.01
CA LYS A 19 -24.61 3.18 -0.85
C LYS A 19 -23.64 2.48 0.09
N ASP A 20 -23.85 1.18 0.28
CA ASP A 20 -22.84 0.27 0.82
C ASP A 20 -21.61 0.42 -0.07
N LYS A 21 -20.74 1.36 0.31
CA LYS A 21 -19.35 1.35 -0.14
C LYS A 21 -18.79 0.14 0.59
N ASN A 22 -18.80 -0.99 -0.10
CA ASN A 22 -18.16 -2.23 0.30
C ASN A 22 -16.91 -1.88 1.14
N PRO A 23 -16.85 -2.25 2.43
CA PRO A 23 -15.83 -1.71 3.32
C PRO A 23 -14.46 -2.08 2.75
N GLN A 24 -13.72 -1.06 2.31
CA GLN A 24 -12.32 -1.25 1.91
C GLN A 24 -11.55 -1.66 3.16
N ALA A 25 -10.67 -2.66 3.02
CA ALA A 25 -9.84 -3.08 4.14
C ALA A 25 -9.00 -1.89 4.62
N GLU A 26 -8.88 -1.70 5.93
CA GLU A 26 -8.12 -0.57 6.48
C GLU A 26 -6.60 -0.76 6.34
N CYS A 27 -6.16 -2.02 6.24
CA CYS A 27 -4.76 -2.42 6.10
C CYS A 27 -4.59 -3.60 5.13
N GLY A 28 -3.35 -3.85 4.70
CA GLY A 28 -3.01 -4.90 3.74
C GLY A 28 -3.06 -4.43 2.29
N CYS A 29 -2.99 -5.38 1.36
CA CYS A 29 -2.93 -5.09 -0.08
C CYS A 29 -4.22 -4.55 -0.69
N GLU A 30 -5.34 -4.78 -0.03
CA GLU A 30 -6.63 -4.23 -0.42
C GLU A 30 -6.90 -2.85 0.21
N SER A 31 -5.98 -2.35 1.05
CA SER A 31 -6.13 -1.04 1.70
C SER A 31 -5.83 0.12 0.77
N PRO A 32 -6.37 1.33 1.03
CA PRO A 32 -6.11 2.49 0.20
C PRO A 32 -4.61 2.75 -0.02
N VAL A 33 -4.28 3.30 -1.19
CA VAL A 33 -2.93 3.76 -1.49
C VAL A 33 -2.58 4.96 -0.62
N VAL A 34 -1.47 4.87 0.10
CA VAL A 34 -0.96 5.91 0.99
C VAL A 34 -0.01 6.83 0.23
N LYS A 35 0.86 6.22 -0.59
CA LYS A 35 1.92 6.93 -1.33
C LYS A 35 2.24 6.18 -2.61
N VAL A 36 2.55 6.93 -3.66
CA VAL A 36 3.05 6.39 -4.93
C VAL A 36 4.54 6.66 -4.99
N HIS A 37 5.30 5.64 -5.40
CA HIS A 37 6.74 5.66 -5.53
C HIS A 37 7.11 5.46 -6.99
N GLU A 38 7.88 6.39 -7.56
CA GLU A 38 8.32 6.34 -8.97
C GLU A 38 9.84 6.23 -9.05
N ASN A 39 10.31 5.24 -9.81
CA ASN A 39 11.73 5.02 -10.12
C ASN A 39 12.67 5.07 -8.91
N VAL A 40 12.29 4.39 -7.82
CA VAL A 40 13.06 4.34 -6.58
C VAL A 40 13.98 3.13 -6.55
N SER A 41 15.18 3.30 -5.98
CA SER A 41 16.14 2.21 -5.84
C SER A 41 15.68 1.22 -4.79
N ALA A 42 15.84 -0.08 -5.05
CA ALA A 42 15.40 -1.13 -4.16
C ALA A 42 16.32 -2.36 -4.16
N SER A 43 16.34 -3.05 -3.02
CA SER A 43 16.96 -4.37 -2.84
C SER A 43 15.89 -5.38 -2.50
N TYR A 44 15.90 -6.54 -3.16
CA TYR A 44 15.01 -7.64 -2.80
C TYR A 44 15.67 -8.51 -1.74
N LEU A 45 15.01 -8.69 -0.59
CA LEU A 45 15.57 -9.41 0.55
C LEU A 45 15.15 -10.89 0.59
N GLY A 46 14.32 -11.34 -0.36
CA GLY A 46 13.64 -12.63 -0.27
C GLY A 46 12.33 -12.54 0.53
N GLU A 47 11.57 -13.62 0.54
CA GLU A 47 10.30 -13.73 1.30
C GLU A 47 9.31 -12.59 1.02
N ASN A 48 9.20 -12.13 -0.23
CA ASN A 48 8.37 -10.98 -0.61
C ASN A 48 8.72 -9.67 0.11
N ARG A 49 9.95 -9.51 0.60
CA ARG A 49 10.39 -8.28 1.25
C ARG A 49 11.23 -7.42 0.32
N LEU A 50 10.86 -6.14 0.21
CA LEU A 50 11.53 -5.16 -0.61
C LEU A 50 12.03 -4.01 0.26
N LEU A 51 13.32 -3.74 0.23
CA LEU A 51 13.91 -2.57 0.88
C LEU A 51 14.02 -1.45 -0.16
N VAL A 52 13.24 -0.39 0.02
CA VAL A 52 13.20 0.77 -0.89
C VAL A 52 13.99 1.92 -0.27
N ARG A 53 14.72 2.65 -1.11
CA ARG A 53 15.58 3.77 -0.69
C ARG A 53 15.12 5.08 -1.30
N HIS A 54 14.98 6.08 -0.44
CA HIS A 54 14.63 7.44 -0.80
C HIS A 54 15.80 8.37 -0.46
N VAL A 55 16.16 9.25 -1.39
CA VAL A 55 17.05 10.36 -1.11
C VAL A 55 16.20 11.53 -0.65
N VAL A 56 16.38 11.95 0.61
CA VAL A 56 15.65 13.06 1.25
C VAL A 56 16.63 14.20 1.52
N GLY A 57 16.60 15.25 0.72
CA GLY A 57 17.41 16.44 0.97
C GLY A 57 18.93 16.22 0.82
N GLY A 58 19.40 16.16 -0.43
CA GLY A 58 20.83 16.11 -0.78
C GLY A 58 21.44 14.73 -0.60
N ASP A 59 21.67 14.35 0.66
CA ASP A 59 22.48 13.17 1.01
C ASP A 59 21.82 12.22 2.03
N MET A 60 20.66 12.57 2.60
CA MET A 60 20.00 11.69 3.57
C MET A 60 19.33 10.54 2.83
N LEU A 61 19.79 9.31 3.10
CA LEU A 61 19.13 8.10 2.64
C LEU A 61 18.12 7.65 3.70
N MET A 62 16.85 7.58 3.32
CA MET A 62 15.80 6.96 4.10
C MET A 62 15.50 5.59 3.50
N GLU A 63 15.55 4.54 4.31
CA GLU A 63 15.25 3.18 3.89
C GLU A 63 13.94 2.73 4.51
N GLU A 64 13.05 2.17 3.69
CA GLU A 64 11.74 1.67 4.10
C GLU A 64 11.59 0.22 3.66
N LEU A 65 11.15 -0.63 4.60
CA LEU A 65 10.96 -2.06 4.36
C LEU A 65 9.49 -2.35 4.08
N TYR A 66 9.23 -2.98 2.94
CA TYR A 66 7.89 -3.31 2.47
C TYR A 66 7.68 -4.82 2.32
N THR A 67 6.43 -5.25 2.48
CA THR A 67 5.95 -6.56 2.03
C THR A 67 5.26 -6.41 0.68
N LEU A 68 5.66 -7.20 -0.32
CA LEU A 68 5.06 -7.19 -1.64
C LEU A 68 3.66 -7.80 -1.62
N CYS A 69 2.74 -7.17 -2.33
CA CYS A 69 1.36 -7.65 -2.46
C CYS A 69 1.19 -8.87 -3.35
N ALA A 70 2.08 -9.03 -4.32
CA ALA A 70 2.16 -10.19 -5.17
C ALA A 70 3.55 -10.81 -5.03
N SER A 71 3.60 -12.13 -4.87
CA SER A 71 4.84 -12.86 -5.05
C SER A 71 5.30 -12.71 -6.50
N THR A 72 6.60 -12.50 -6.69
CA THR A 72 7.17 -12.41 -8.03
C THR A 72 8.42 -13.26 -8.12
N ASP A 73 8.40 -14.23 -9.03
CA ASP A 73 9.52 -15.14 -9.28
C ASP A 73 10.64 -14.46 -10.08
N THR A 74 10.40 -13.24 -10.56
CA THR A 74 11.36 -12.47 -11.36
C THR A 74 12.44 -11.79 -10.50
N LEU A 75 12.22 -11.70 -9.19
CA LEU A 75 13.13 -11.06 -8.25
C LEU A 75 14.15 -12.06 -7.71
N THR A 76 15.42 -11.83 -8.01
CA THR A 76 16.54 -12.49 -7.35
C THR A 76 16.95 -11.71 -6.11
N VAL A 77 17.29 -12.40 -5.01
CA VAL A 77 17.78 -11.79 -3.78
C VAL A 77 19.02 -10.95 -4.08
N THR A 78 19.04 -9.73 -3.56
CA THR A 78 20.17 -8.82 -3.71
C THR A 78 21.31 -9.25 -2.78
N PRO A 79 22.50 -9.60 -3.31
CA PRO A 79 23.58 -10.19 -2.51
C PRO A 79 24.21 -9.18 -1.55
N GLU A 80 24.34 -7.93 -1.96
CA GLU A 80 24.88 -6.85 -1.14
C GLU A 80 23.82 -5.78 -0.94
N ILE A 81 23.09 -5.84 0.17
CA ILE A 81 21.89 -5.01 0.41
C ILE A 81 22.18 -3.51 0.27
N LEU A 82 23.39 -3.04 0.61
CA LEU A 82 23.80 -1.64 0.47
C LEU A 82 23.88 -1.16 -0.99
N TYR A 83 23.99 -2.08 -1.95
CA TYR A 83 23.99 -1.81 -3.38
C TYR A 83 22.68 -2.34 -3.99
N PRO A 84 21.68 -1.47 -4.21
CA PRO A 84 20.41 -1.89 -4.78
C PRO A 84 20.58 -2.45 -6.20
N ASP A 85 19.91 -3.57 -6.48
CA ASP A 85 19.93 -4.23 -7.81
C ASP A 85 18.73 -3.82 -8.67
N TYR A 86 17.78 -3.08 -8.12
CA TYR A 86 16.52 -2.78 -8.81
C TYR A 86 16.18 -1.30 -8.73
N VAL A 87 15.51 -0.85 -9.79
CA VAL A 87 14.68 0.36 -9.80
C VAL A 87 13.23 -0.10 -9.91
N VAL A 88 12.39 0.32 -8.97
CA VAL A 88 10.99 -0.08 -8.89
C VAL A 88 10.07 1.13 -8.93
N SER A 89 8.83 0.91 -9.37
CA SER A 89 7.73 1.84 -9.15
C SER A 89 6.52 1.08 -8.62
N GLY A 90 5.69 1.73 -7.81
CA GLY A 90 4.58 1.08 -7.17
C GLY A 90 3.84 1.94 -6.16
N SER A 91 2.87 1.32 -5.51
CA SER A 91 2.01 1.97 -4.52
C SER A 91 2.24 1.37 -3.14
N GLU A 92 2.54 2.23 -2.17
CA GLU A 92 2.53 1.90 -0.76
C GLU A 92 1.09 1.86 -0.25
N ARG A 93 0.80 0.85 0.57
CA ARG A 93 -0.49 0.57 1.20
C ARG A 93 -0.30 0.37 2.70
N ASN A 94 -1.35 0.62 3.48
CA ASN A 94 -1.29 0.60 4.93
C ASN A 94 -0.83 -0.77 5.45
N GLY A 95 0.17 -0.74 6.34
CA GLY A 95 0.56 -1.92 7.11
C GLY A 95 -0.52 -2.29 8.12
N CYS A 96 -0.70 -3.59 8.38
CA CYS A 96 -1.57 -4.03 9.45
C CYS A 96 -0.82 -3.91 10.77
N SER A 97 -1.29 -3.02 11.66
CA SER A 97 -0.82 -3.01 13.04
C SER A 97 -1.24 -4.32 13.68
N SER A 98 -0.28 -5.12 14.14
CA SER A 98 -0.61 -6.11 15.15
C SER A 98 -0.81 -5.35 16.47
N ASP A 99 -1.75 -5.78 17.30
CA ASP A 99 -2.03 -5.18 18.63
C ASP A 99 -0.86 -5.33 19.64
N PHE A 100 0.36 -5.59 19.16
CA PHE A 100 1.57 -5.73 19.95
C PHE A 100 2.52 -4.55 19.68
N LEU A 101 2.51 -3.61 20.63
CA LEU A 101 3.22 -2.32 20.76
C LEU A 101 4.75 -2.29 20.53
N SER A 102 5.36 -3.20 19.76
CA SER A 102 6.83 -3.30 19.69
C SER A 102 7.46 -3.32 18.29
N LYS A 103 6.66 -3.37 17.22
CA LYS A 103 7.19 -3.28 15.85
C LYS A 103 6.40 -2.29 15.02
N PRO A 104 7.06 -1.40 14.26
CA PRO A 104 6.34 -0.58 13.29
C PRO A 104 5.63 -1.51 12.30
N PRO A 105 4.37 -1.22 11.94
CA PRO A 105 3.64 -2.05 10.99
C PRO A 105 4.42 -2.09 9.68
N THR A 106 4.69 -3.30 9.18
CA THR A 106 5.30 -3.45 7.85
C THR A 106 4.29 -2.99 6.82
N GLN A 107 4.62 -1.94 6.08
CA GLN A 107 3.79 -1.44 4.98
C GLN A 107 3.77 -2.45 3.83
N TYR A 108 2.70 -2.40 3.05
CA TYR A 108 2.56 -3.23 1.85
C TYR A 108 2.92 -2.42 0.61
N PHE A 109 3.47 -3.09 -0.40
CA PHE A 109 3.89 -2.46 -1.64
C PHE A 109 3.37 -3.24 -2.84
N GLU A 110 2.63 -2.57 -3.70
CA GLU A 110 2.15 -3.10 -4.96
C GLU A 110 3.06 -2.61 -6.09
N LEU A 111 3.85 -3.55 -6.64
CA LEU A 111 4.73 -3.27 -7.77
C LEU A 111 3.91 -3.00 -9.03
N THR A 112 4.24 -1.91 -9.72
CA THR A 112 3.72 -1.59 -11.05
C THR A 112 4.79 -1.68 -12.13
N SER A 113 6.05 -1.46 -11.77
CA SER A 113 7.20 -1.57 -12.66
C SER A 113 8.42 -2.05 -11.89
N ILE A 114 9.26 -2.83 -12.56
CA ILE A 114 10.54 -3.26 -12.05
C ILE A 114 11.57 -3.34 -13.16
N LYS A 115 12.78 -2.85 -12.88
CA LYS A 115 13.93 -2.94 -13.76
C LYS A 115 15.17 -3.33 -12.96
N LYS A 116 15.87 -4.37 -13.40
CA LYS A 116 17.18 -4.73 -12.86
C LYS A 116 18.23 -3.72 -13.33
N ILE A 117 19.07 -3.26 -12.40
CA ILE A 117 20.20 -2.39 -12.66
C ILE A 117 21.31 -3.27 -13.27
N PRO A 118 21.86 -2.89 -14.44
CA PRO A 118 22.90 -3.65 -15.12
C PRO A 118 24.25 -3.60 -14.41
#